data_AF-A0AAN8SSI8-F1
#
_entry.id   AF-A0AAN8SSI8-F1
#
_cell.length_a   1.000
_cell.length_b   1.000
_cell.length_c   1.000
_cell.angle_alpha   90.00
_cell.angle_beta   90.00
_cell.angle_gamma   90.00
#
_symmetry.space_group_name_H-M   'P 1'
#
loop_
_entity.id
_entity.type
_entity.pdbx_description
1 polymer ?
#
loop_
_entity_poly.entity_id
_entity_poly.type
_entity_poly.pdbx_seq_one_letter_code
_entity_poly.pdbx_strand_id
1 'polypeptide(L)'
;MNSLGTSIVNGIYRIVINQILQSPGIYYRSELDHNGISVYTGTIISDWGGRSELEIDRKARIWARVAIRYFLNPYVRNYKRNSFNKDVN
;
A
#
# COMPACT_ATOMS: atom_id res chain seq x y z
N MET A 1 -7.19 19.52 22.61
CA MET A 1 -5.83 20.02 22.33
C MET A 1 -5.68 21.37 23.01
N ASN A 2 -4.61 21.61 23.76
CA ASN A 2 -4.38 22.92 24.41
C ASN A 2 -3.81 23.93 23.40
N SER A 3 -3.67 25.19 23.83
CA SER A 3 -3.10 26.28 23.02
C SER A 3 -1.67 26.01 22.53
N LEU A 4 -0.95 25.10 23.19
CA LEU A 4 0.40 24.65 22.83
C LEU A 4 0.41 23.47 21.85
N GLY A 5 -0.76 22.99 21.39
CA GLY A 5 -0.84 21.87 20.44
C GLY A 5 -0.68 20.48 21.08
N THR A 6 -0.75 20.37 22.40
CA THR A 6 -0.67 19.09 23.13
C THR A 6 -2.06 18.56 23.48
N SER A 7 -2.18 17.23 23.54
CA SER A 7 -3.39 16.53 23.94
C SER A 7 -3.11 15.69 25.19
N ILE A 8 -4.07 15.62 26.11
CA ILE A 8 -3.94 14.80 27.32
C ILE A 8 -4.57 13.44 27.04
N VAL A 9 -3.78 12.37 27.16
CA VAL A 9 -4.22 10.98 27.00
C VAL A 9 -3.81 10.20 28.24
N ASN A 10 -4.79 9.62 28.96
CA ASN A 10 -4.59 8.93 30.24
C ASN A 10 -3.79 9.76 31.27
N GLY A 11 -4.04 11.07 31.35
CA GLY A 11 -3.37 11.97 32.29
C GLY A 11 -1.95 12.41 31.87
N ILE A 12 -1.45 11.98 30.71
CA ILE A 12 -0.12 12.33 30.20
C ILE A 12 -0.25 13.22 28.96
N TYR A 13 0.58 14.25 28.88
CA TYR A 13 0.68 15.09 27.68
C TYR A 13 1.28 14.33 26.50
N ARG A 14 0.62 14.43 25.35
CA ARG A 14 1.02 13.83 24.07
C ARG A 14 0.99 14.90 22.99
N ILE A 15 1.87 14.78 22.01
CA ILE A 15 1.90 15.63 20.81
C ILE A 15 1.55 14.74 19.63
N VAL A 16 0.61 15.20 18.80
CA VAL A 16 0.26 14.52 17.56
C VAL A 16 1.14 15.08 16.46
N ILE A 17 1.84 14.20 15.74
CA ILE A 17 2.65 14.58 14.57
C ILE A 17 1.90 14.25 13.28
N ASN A 18 2.07 15.12 12.29
CA ASN A 18 1.52 14.87 10.96
C ASN A 18 2.37 13.83 10.23
N GLN A 19 1.71 12.88 9.59
CA GLN A 19 2.36 11.91 8.70
C GLN A 19 2.49 12.50 7.29
N ILE A 20 3.59 12.18 6.61
CA ILE A 20 3.75 12.46 5.19
C ILE A 20 3.56 11.13 4.46
N LEU A 21 2.49 11.04 3.67
CA LEU A 21 2.12 9.86 2.89
C LEU A 21 1.89 10.24 1.44
N GLN A 22 2.13 9.30 0.53
CA GLN A 22 1.81 9.44 -0.88
C GLN A 22 0.29 9.55 -1.06
N SER A 23 -0.17 10.56 -1.81
CA SER A 23 -1.59 10.72 -2.07
C SER A 23 -2.11 9.60 -2.98
N PRO A 24 -3.40 9.25 -2.87
CA PRO A 24 -4.06 8.39 -3.84
C PRO A 24 -3.90 8.95 -5.26
N GLY A 25 -3.76 8.05 -6.24
CA GLY A 25 -3.48 8.44 -7.62
C GLY A 25 -2.69 7.39 -8.40
N ILE A 26 -2.34 7.76 -9.64
CA ILE A 26 -1.55 6.93 -10.55
C ILE A 26 -0.17 7.55 -10.68
N TYR A 27 0.85 6.74 -10.42
CA TYR A 27 2.25 7.12 -10.49
C TYR A 27 2.97 6.28 -11.51
N TYR A 28 3.76 6.92 -12.37
CA TYR A 28 4.58 6.25 -13.37
C TYR A 28 6.04 6.31 -12.97
N ARG A 29 6.74 5.19 -13.14
CA ARG A 29 8.18 5.08 -12.95
C ARG A 29 8.79 4.42 -14.18
N SER A 30 9.95 4.89 -14.57
CA SER A 30 10.79 4.22 -15.57
C SER A 30 12.12 3.88 -14.92
N GLU A 31 12.55 2.64 -15.09
CA GLU A 31 13.84 2.13 -14.60
C GLU A 31 14.63 1.59 -15.78
N LEU A 32 15.92 1.92 -15.84
CA LEU A 32 16.85 1.33 -16.79
C LEU A 32 17.39 0.04 -16.20
N ASP A 33 17.16 -1.05 -16.90
CA ASP A 33 17.71 -2.33 -16.51
C ASP A 33 19.20 -2.43 -16.90
N HIS A 34 19.91 -3.41 -16.36
CA HIS A 34 21.35 -3.65 -16.59
C HIS A 34 21.68 -3.87 -18.07
N ASN A 35 20.69 -4.27 -18.87
CA ASN A 35 20.84 -4.48 -20.32
C ASN A 35 20.49 -3.24 -21.15
N GLY A 36 20.24 -2.08 -20.52
CA GLY A 36 19.90 -0.82 -21.18
C GLY A 36 18.45 -0.73 -21.70
N ILE A 37 17.59 -1.67 -21.31
CA ILE A 37 16.17 -1.67 -21.70
C ILE A 37 15.37 -0.94 -20.63
N SER A 38 14.53 0.02 -21.04
CA SER A 38 13.63 0.73 -20.14
C SER A 38 12.44 -0.13 -19.76
N VAL A 39 12.25 -0.34 -18.46
CA VAL A 39 11.06 -0.96 -17.87
C VAL A 39 10.15 0.16 -17.37
N TYR A 40 8.86 0.07 -17.66
CA TYR A 40 7.86 1.04 -17.21
C TYR A 40 6.94 0.41 -16.18
N THR A 41 6.75 1.11 -15.07
CA THR A 41 5.90 0.67 -13.95
C THR A 41 4.86 1.73 -13.66
N GLY A 42 3.58 1.34 -13.68
CA GLY A 42 2.45 2.15 -13.23
C GLY A 42 1.94 1.65 -11.88
N THR A 43 2.00 2.48 -10.84
CA THR A 43 1.43 2.19 -9.53
C THR A 43 0.14 2.96 -9.33
N ILE A 44 -0.95 2.25 -9.04
CA ILE A 44 -2.25 2.80 -8.68
C ILE A 44 -2.42 2.65 -7.17
N ILE A 45 -2.60 3.77 -6.48
CA ILE A 45 -2.91 3.83 -5.05
C ILE A 45 -4.35 4.29 -4.93
N SER A 46 -5.23 3.40 -4.46
CA SER A 46 -6.63 3.76 -4.23
C SER A 46 -6.80 4.43 -2.87
N ASP A 47 -7.80 5.30 -2.77
CA ASP A 47 -8.14 6.01 -1.54
C ASP A 47 -8.40 5.06 -0.35
N TRP A 48 -8.81 3.81 -0.64
CA TRP A 48 -9.29 2.85 0.36
C TRP A 48 -8.25 1.74 0.65
N GLY A 49 -6.99 1.94 0.27
CA GLY A 49 -5.87 1.08 0.65
C GLY A 49 -5.58 -0.08 -0.30
N GLY A 50 -6.21 -0.11 -1.47
CA GLY A 50 -5.81 -1.00 -2.56
C GLY A 50 -4.55 -0.45 -3.24
N ARG A 51 -3.64 -1.35 -3.60
CA ARG A 51 -2.48 -1.03 -4.41
C ARG A 51 -2.42 -1.98 -5.60
N SER A 52 -2.33 -1.43 -6.79
CA SER A 52 -2.17 -2.20 -8.02
C SER A 52 -0.94 -1.72 -8.76
N GLU A 53 -0.10 -2.65 -9.19
CA GLU A 53 1.13 -2.37 -9.91
C GLU A 53 1.02 -3.00 -11.29
N LEU A 54 1.26 -2.19 -12.31
CA LEU A 54 1.33 -2.57 -13.71
C LEU A 54 2.77 -2.44 -14.16
N GLU A 55 3.31 -3.46 -14.80
CA GLU A 55 4.68 -3.48 -15.28
C GLU A 55 4.70 -3.88 -16.75
N ILE A 56 5.47 -3.15 -17.55
CA ILE A 56 5.74 -3.49 -18.94
C ILE A 56 7.14 -4.08 -19.01
N ASP A 57 7.21 -5.39 -19.21
CA ASP A 57 8.45 -6.16 -19.34
C ASP A 57 9.14 -5.85 -20.68
N ARG A 58 10.44 -6.15 -20.76
CA ARG A 58 11.33 -5.98 -21.91
C ARG A 58 10.80 -6.63 -23.19
N LYS A 59 9.98 -7.68 -23.08
CA LYS A 59 9.33 -8.38 -24.20
C LYS A 59 7.98 -7.76 -24.60
N ALA A 60 7.71 -6.51 -24.20
CA ALA A 60 6.44 -5.81 -24.38
C ALA A 60 5.23 -6.57 -23.77
N ARG A 61 5.47 -7.34 -22.70
CA ARG A 61 4.41 -8.05 -21.97
C ARG A 61 3.96 -7.21 -20.80
N ILE A 62 2.65 -7.17 -20.57
CA ILE A 62 2.06 -6.44 -19.45
C ILE A 62 1.82 -7.42 -18.30
N TRP A 63 2.36 -7.09 -17.14
CA TRP A 63 2.12 -7.78 -15.88
C TRP A 63 1.29 -6.91 -14.96
N ALA A 64 0.35 -7.52 -14.25
CA ALA A 64 -0.46 -6.84 -13.25
C ALA A 64 -0.32 -7.57 -11.91
N ARG A 65 -0.01 -6.81 -10.86
CA ARG A 65 -0.01 -7.27 -9.47
C ARG A 65 -1.08 -6.50 -8.72
N VAL A 66 -2.00 -7.21 -8.08
CA VAL A 66 -3.09 -6.60 -7.32
C VAL A 66 -2.93 -6.96 -5.85
N ALA A 67 -2.64 -5.96 -5.03
CA ALA A 67 -2.62 -6.07 -3.58
C ALA A 67 -3.89 -5.42 -3.02
N ILE A 68 -4.90 -6.24 -2.77
CA ILE A 68 -6.14 -5.76 -2.14
C ILE A 68 -5.95 -5.79 -0.62
N ARG A 69 -5.81 -4.63 0.00
CA ARG A 69 -5.90 -4.52 1.45
C ARG A 69 -7.33 -4.22 1.84
N TYR A 70 -8.12 -5.28 2.01
CA TYR A 70 -9.41 -5.09 2.64
C TYR A 70 -9.21 -4.61 4.08
N PHE A 71 -9.95 -3.56 4.46
CA PHE A 71 -10.12 -3.12 5.84
C PHE A 71 -11.03 -4.12 6.59
N LEU A 72 -10.68 -5.41 6.53
CA LEU A 72 -11.30 -6.42 7.37
C LEU A 72 -10.81 -6.20 8.79
N ASN A 73 -11.73 -6.31 9.74
CA ASN A 73 -11.41 -6.44 11.16
C ASN A 73 -10.29 -7.50 11.30
N PRO A 74 -9.22 -7.24 12.08
CA PRO A 74 -8.08 -8.15 12.24
C PRO A 74 -8.49 -9.60 12.60
N TYR A 75 -9.60 -9.78 13.33
CA TYR A 75 -10.16 -11.09 13.61
C TYR A 75 -10.65 -11.82 12.34
N VAL A 76 -11.39 -11.12 11.47
CA VAL A 76 -11.90 -11.65 10.20
C VAL A 76 -10.76 -11.87 9.19
N ARG A 77 -9.74 -11.02 9.20
CA ARG A 77 -8.54 -11.15 8.35
C ARG A 77 -7.76 -12.43 8.67
N ASN A 78 -7.54 -12.73 9.96
CA ASN A 78 -6.85 -13.94 10.39
C ASN A 78 -7.64 -15.21 10.04
N TYR A 79 -8.97 -15.14 10.14
CA TYR A 79 -9.84 -16.26 9.76
C TYR A 79 -9.74 -16.58 8.25
N LYS A 80 -9.86 -15.58 7.37
CA LYS A 80 -9.74 -15.80 5.92
C LYS A 80 -8.34 -16.27 5.50
N ARG A 81 -7.28 -15.79 6.15
CA ARG A 81 -5.89 -16.22 5.88
C ARG A 81 -5.67 -17.69 6.27
N ASN A 82 -6.24 -18.13 7.39
CA ASN A 82 -6.11 -19.52 7.85
C ASN A 82 -7.01 -20.50 7.08
N SER A 83 -8.15 -20.05 6.56
CA SER A 83 -9.01 -20.89 5.70
C SER A 83 -8.36 -21.15 4.35
N PHE A 84 -7.77 -20.13 3.72
CA PHE A 84 -7.10 -20.28 2.41
C PHE A 84 -5.89 -21.24 2.46
N ASN A 85 -5.19 -21.33 3.59
CA ASN A 85 -4.08 -22.29 3.77
C ASN A 85 -4.56 -23.71 4.08
N LYS A 86 -5.82 -23.92 4.47
CA LYS A 86 -6.39 -25.26 4.69
C LYS A 86 -6.90 -25.89 3.41
N ASP A 87 -7.30 -25.09 2.42
CA ASP A 87 -7.81 -25.55 1.13
C ASP A 87 -6.68 -25.88 0.11
N VAL A 88 -5.41 -25.82 0.54
CA VAL A 88 -4.20 -26.05 -0.28
C VAL A 88 -3.41 -27.28 0.21
N ASN A 89 -3.94 -28.07 1.15
CA ASN A 89 -3.42 -29.39 1.52
C ASN A 89 -4.43 -30.49 1.20
#